data_AF-A0A172ZMN1-F1
#
_entry.id   AF-A0A172ZMN1-F1
#
_cell.length_a   1.000
_cell.length_b   1.000
_cell.length_c   1.000
_cell.angle_alpha   90.00
_cell.angle_beta   90.00
_cell.angle_gamma   90.00
#
_symmetry.space_group_name_H-M   'P 1'
#
loop_
_entity.id
_entity.type
_entity.pdbx_description
1 polymer ?
#
loop_
_entity_poly.entity_id
_entity_poly.type
_entity_poly.pdbx_seq_one_letter_code
_entity_poly.pdbx_strand_id
1 'polypeptide(L)'
;MSSLKKSFRNWSTRLLSSGLILALLTPLTSLLPANHAYADNWTAAVNGIEAVYDGVASLESIIQLENQQTQTLRKQNNNRLQTVNTKIKDMDKAKLASLKTTVTQTEQKYASLFTDYAELGKQAATARKQKNTKKAEVISLKRNKMKAEVTAARTEIKQKKAALTQARKETAARKKNVKEALAPVQTVKKQITAENKTISTYKKSRSSARKSYHAAVKKGDAISAAAYLTVVYNKLGAIHASQQKIYGYEQQITTIIKAAESRL
;
A
#
# COMPACT_ATOMS: atom_id res chain seq x y z
N MET A 1 -39.95 4.83 -32.19
CA MET A 1 -39.65 5.42 -33.52
C MET A 1 -38.26 6.05 -33.48
N SER A 2 -37.31 5.38 -34.14
CA SER A 2 -36.47 5.92 -35.22
C SER A 2 -35.22 6.66 -34.69
N SER A 3 -34.11 5.93 -34.50
CA SER A 3 -33.02 5.71 -35.49
C SER A 3 -31.95 6.81 -35.39
N LEU A 4 -30.65 6.62 -35.65
CA LEU A 4 -30.01 5.86 -36.71
C LEU A 4 -28.48 5.90 -36.47
N LYS A 5 -27.78 4.76 -36.68
CA LYS A 5 -26.44 4.60 -37.37
C LYS A 5 -25.18 5.29 -36.77
N LYS A 6 -23.94 4.76 -36.83
CA LYS A 6 -23.18 3.78 -37.65
C LYS A 6 -21.95 3.36 -36.81
N SER A 7 -21.58 2.09 -36.67
CA SER A 7 -20.71 1.29 -37.58
C SER A 7 -19.37 1.96 -37.94
N PHE A 8 -18.27 1.45 -37.36
CA PHE A 8 -16.92 1.60 -37.90
C PHE A 8 -16.31 0.22 -38.15
N ARG A 9 -15.64 0.13 -39.29
CA ARG A 9 -15.47 -1.03 -40.16
C ARG A 9 -13.98 -1.36 -40.26
N ASN A 10 -13.73 -2.65 -40.42
CA ASN A 10 -12.46 -3.34 -40.72
C ASN A 10 -11.53 -2.63 -41.72
N TRP A 11 -10.22 -2.72 -41.45
CA TRP A 11 -9.11 -2.57 -42.40
C TRP A 11 -8.40 -3.94 -42.47
N SER A 12 -8.66 -4.76 -43.49
CA SER A 12 -8.06 -4.79 -44.84
C SER A 12 -6.63 -5.36 -44.88
N THR A 13 -6.59 -6.64 -45.23
CA THR A 13 -5.53 -7.39 -45.91
C THR A 13 -5.14 -6.76 -47.26
N ARG A 14 -3.88 -6.99 -47.72
CA ARG A 14 -3.34 -7.02 -49.11
C ARG A 14 -1.81 -6.70 -49.09
N LEU A 15 -0.86 -7.26 -49.86
CA LEU A 15 -0.78 -7.96 -51.16
C LEU A 15 0.58 -8.70 -51.35
N LEU A 16 0.56 -9.78 -52.16
CA LEU A 16 1.44 -10.16 -53.31
C LEU A 16 2.95 -10.37 -53.08
N SER A 17 3.55 -11.56 -53.32
CA SER A 17 3.71 -12.38 -54.54
C SER A 17 4.91 -12.01 -55.42
N SER A 18 5.84 -12.95 -55.59
CA SER A 18 6.85 -13.11 -56.65
C SER A 18 7.48 -14.49 -56.38
N GLY A 19 7.77 -15.40 -57.29
CA GLY A 19 7.68 -15.52 -58.73
C GLY A 19 8.28 -16.90 -59.06
N LEU A 20 7.65 -17.63 -59.96
CA LEU A 20 7.97 -19.00 -60.38
C LEU A 20 9.09 -18.99 -61.43
N ILE A 21 10.14 -19.81 -61.29
CA ILE A 21 10.96 -20.30 -62.41
C ILE A 21 11.26 -21.80 -62.20
N LEU A 22 11.04 -22.56 -63.26
CA LEU A 22 11.11 -24.02 -63.40
C LEU A 22 12.21 -24.38 -64.41
N ALA A 23 13.07 -25.37 -64.09
CA ALA A 23 13.72 -26.34 -65.01
C ALA A 23 14.77 -27.16 -64.22
N LEU A 24 14.52 -28.45 -63.94
CA LEU A 24 14.90 -29.66 -64.70
C LEU A 24 16.38 -30.08 -64.57
N LEU A 25 16.64 -31.12 -63.76
CA LEU A 25 17.38 -32.37 -64.11
C LEU A 25 17.66 -33.18 -62.81
N THR A 26 17.18 -34.41 -62.75
CA THR A 26 17.69 -35.48 -61.86
C THR A 26 18.47 -36.49 -62.72
N PRO A 27 19.17 -37.53 -62.20
CA PRO A 27 19.44 -37.93 -60.80
C PRO A 27 20.93 -38.29 -60.54
N LEU A 28 21.40 -38.28 -59.29
CA LEU A 28 22.42 -39.26 -58.85
C LEU A 28 22.48 -39.36 -57.33
N THR A 29 22.04 -40.51 -56.83
CA THR A 29 22.30 -41.00 -55.48
C THR A 29 23.80 -41.09 -55.22
N SER A 30 24.30 -40.33 -54.24
CA SER A 30 25.48 -40.72 -53.47
C SER A 30 25.08 -40.82 -52.00
N LEU A 31 25.44 -41.96 -51.43
CA LEU A 31 25.16 -42.38 -50.07
C LEU A 31 26.09 -41.68 -49.07
N LEU A 32 25.47 -41.15 -47.99
CA LEU A 32 26.00 -40.86 -46.64
C LEU A 32 27.02 -39.70 -46.47
N PRO A 33 27.08 -39.01 -45.29
CA PRO A 33 26.31 -39.24 -44.06
C PRO A 33 25.58 -37.98 -43.54
N ALA A 34 24.25 -38.07 -43.37
CA ALA A 34 23.51 -37.15 -42.49
C ALA A 34 23.95 -37.24 -41.01
N ASN A 35 24.82 -38.20 -40.67
CA ASN A 35 25.32 -38.44 -39.32
C ASN A 35 26.39 -37.45 -38.86
N HIS A 36 27.13 -36.77 -39.75
CA HIS A 36 28.17 -35.82 -39.31
C HIS A 36 27.59 -34.48 -38.87
N ALA A 37 26.68 -33.89 -39.64
CA ALA A 37 25.99 -32.65 -39.22
C ALA A 37 25.13 -32.85 -37.96
N TYR A 38 24.52 -34.04 -37.77
CA TYR A 38 23.81 -34.37 -36.54
C TYR A 38 24.76 -34.57 -35.35
N ALA A 39 25.90 -35.25 -35.54
CA ALA A 39 26.89 -35.45 -34.48
C ALA A 39 27.56 -34.13 -34.03
N ASP A 40 27.87 -33.24 -34.98
CA ASP A 40 28.42 -31.92 -34.68
C ASP A 40 27.40 -31.05 -33.93
N ASN A 41 26.14 -31.06 -34.37
CA ASN A 41 25.05 -30.35 -33.69
C ASN A 41 24.71 -30.94 -32.32
N TRP A 42 24.82 -32.26 -32.16
CA TRP A 42 24.60 -32.94 -30.88
C TRP A 42 25.71 -32.58 -29.87
N THR A 43 26.98 -32.64 -30.29
CA THR A 43 28.13 -32.28 -29.43
C THR A 43 28.07 -30.81 -29.03
N ALA A 44 27.72 -29.93 -29.98
CA ALA A 44 27.49 -28.52 -29.68
C ALA A 44 26.32 -28.31 -28.69
N ALA A 45 25.22 -29.08 -28.83
CA ALA A 45 24.09 -29.01 -27.91
C ALA A 45 24.45 -29.47 -26.49
N VAL A 46 25.27 -30.53 -26.36
CA VAL A 46 25.74 -31.01 -25.04
C VAL A 46 26.64 -29.97 -24.37
N ASN A 47 27.62 -29.41 -25.08
CA ASN A 47 28.47 -28.34 -24.53
C ASN A 47 27.64 -27.10 -24.16
N GLY A 48 26.61 -26.78 -24.95
CA GLY A 48 25.65 -25.72 -24.63
C GLY A 48 24.82 -25.98 -23.37
N ILE A 49 24.48 -27.23 -23.08
CA ILE A 49 23.76 -27.61 -21.85
C ILE A 49 24.62 -27.32 -20.62
N GLU A 50 25.89 -27.69 -20.61
CA GLU A 50 26.80 -27.44 -19.48
C GLU A 50 26.89 -25.95 -19.16
N ALA A 51 27.17 -25.12 -20.18
CA ALA A 51 27.29 -23.67 -20.00
C ALA A 51 25.99 -23.02 -19.48
N VAL A 52 24.82 -23.44 -19.98
CA VAL A 52 23.54 -22.90 -19.52
C VAL A 52 23.17 -23.42 -18.13
N TYR A 53 23.56 -24.65 -17.79
CA TYR A 53 23.26 -25.27 -16.50
C TYR A 53 23.92 -24.51 -15.33
N ASP A 54 25.20 -24.17 -15.47
CA ASP A 54 25.91 -23.37 -14.47
C ASP A 54 25.26 -21.98 -14.29
N GLY A 55 24.86 -21.36 -15.40
CA GLY A 55 24.10 -20.11 -15.38
C GLY A 55 22.75 -20.23 -14.67
N VAL A 56 22.03 -21.34 -14.87
CA VAL A 56 20.78 -21.64 -14.16
C VAL A 56 21.01 -21.78 -12.67
N ALA A 57 22.01 -22.56 -12.24
CA ALA A 57 22.31 -22.79 -10.84
C ALA A 57 22.72 -21.49 -10.12
N SER A 58 23.60 -20.70 -10.74
CA SER A 58 24.02 -19.39 -10.24
C SER A 58 22.82 -18.45 -10.06
N LEU A 59 21.96 -18.36 -11.08
CA LEU A 59 20.80 -17.46 -11.05
C LEU A 59 19.74 -17.91 -10.04
N GLU A 60 19.54 -19.21 -9.82
CA GLU A 60 18.67 -19.74 -8.75
C GLU A 60 19.17 -19.31 -7.36
N SER A 61 20.49 -19.37 -7.13
CA SER A 61 21.11 -18.93 -5.87
C SER A 61 20.92 -17.43 -5.62
N ILE A 62 21.17 -16.58 -6.63
CA ILE A 62 20.97 -15.13 -6.56
C ILE A 62 19.51 -14.80 -6.22
N ILE A 63 18.57 -15.38 -6.97
CA ILE A 63 17.12 -15.22 -6.76
C ILE A 63 16.70 -15.59 -5.34
N GLN A 64 17.30 -16.64 -4.76
CA GLN A 64 17.00 -17.07 -3.40
C GLN A 64 17.51 -16.05 -2.37
N LEU A 65 18.75 -15.58 -2.51
CA LEU A 65 19.37 -14.61 -1.61
C LEU A 65 18.62 -13.28 -1.63
N GLU A 66 18.36 -12.71 -2.82
CA GLU A 66 17.66 -11.44 -2.96
C GLU A 66 16.20 -11.52 -2.46
N ASN A 67 15.56 -12.68 -2.59
CA ASN A 67 14.23 -12.89 -2.04
C ASN A 67 14.24 -12.83 -0.50
N GLN A 68 15.27 -13.38 0.16
CA GLN A 68 15.43 -13.28 1.61
C GLN A 68 15.66 -11.82 2.05
N GLN A 69 16.49 -11.07 1.32
CA GLN A 69 16.69 -9.64 1.57
C GLN A 69 15.39 -8.85 1.44
N THR A 70 14.63 -9.09 0.38
CA THR A 70 13.32 -8.47 0.15
C THR A 70 12.33 -8.78 1.27
N GLN A 71 12.30 -10.03 1.76
CA GLN A 71 11.44 -10.41 2.88
C GLN A 71 11.84 -9.72 4.19
N THR A 72 13.14 -9.59 4.46
CA THR A 72 13.65 -8.85 5.60
C THR A 72 13.22 -7.39 5.55
N LEU A 73 13.39 -6.72 4.40
CA LEU A 73 12.96 -5.34 4.21
C LEU A 73 11.45 -5.18 4.38
N ARG A 74 10.65 -6.10 3.82
CA ARG A 74 9.19 -6.11 3.99
C ARG A 74 8.79 -6.24 5.46
N LYS A 75 9.45 -7.12 6.23
CA LYS A 75 9.19 -7.29 7.67
C LYS A 75 9.48 -5.99 8.42
N GLN A 76 10.62 -5.35 8.13
CA GLN A 76 10.98 -4.05 8.73
C GLN A 76 9.96 -2.97 8.38
N ASN A 77 9.55 -2.88 7.11
CA ASN A 77 8.53 -1.93 6.65
C ASN A 77 7.19 -2.14 7.37
N ASN A 78 6.72 -3.38 7.50
CA ASN A 78 5.47 -3.69 8.19
C ASN A 78 5.53 -3.32 9.68
N ASN A 79 6.63 -3.63 10.35
CA ASN A 79 6.83 -3.27 11.76
C ASN A 79 6.81 -1.75 11.95
N ARG A 80 7.55 -1.00 11.12
CA ARG A 80 7.57 0.47 11.18
C ARG A 80 6.20 1.07 10.89
N LEU A 81 5.49 0.55 9.90
CA LEU A 81 4.12 0.99 9.59
C LEU A 81 3.17 0.76 10.77
N GLN A 82 3.29 -0.38 11.46
CA GLN A 82 2.52 -0.65 12.69
C GLN A 82 2.88 0.36 13.78
N THR A 83 4.16 0.63 14.01
CA THR A 83 4.62 1.64 14.98
C THR A 83 4.06 3.02 14.66
N VAL A 84 4.11 3.47 13.40
CA VAL A 84 3.55 4.76 12.99
C VAL A 84 2.04 4.81 13.24
N ASN A 85 1.30 3.76 12.88
CA ASN A 85 -0.14 3.70 13.13
C ASN A 85 -0.49 3.77 14.62
N THR A 86 0.29 3.10 15.49
CA THR A 86 0.14 3.23 16.94
C THR A 86 0.40 4.66 17.40
N LYS A 87 1.48 5.30 16.94
CA LYS A 87 1.77 6.71 17.26
C LYS A 87 0.65 7.65 16.80
N ILE A 88 0.07 7.45 15.62
CA ILE A 88 -1.11 8.21 15.16
C ILE A 88 -2.31 8.00 16.09
N LYS A 89 -2.56 6.77 16.55
CA LYS A 89 -3.67 6.48 17.47
C LYS A 89 -3.51 7.24 18.79
N ASP A 90 -2.30 7.18 19.36
CA ASP A 90 -2.01 7.74 20.68
C ASP A 90 -1.59 9.21 20.66
N MET A 91 -1.40 9.81 19.48
CA MET A 91 -1.05 11.22 19.30
C MET A 91 -2.01 12.13 20.08
N ASP A 92 -1.38 12.92 20.97
CA ASP A 92 -1.97 13.86 21.94
C ASP A 92 -2.98 13.27 22.92
N LYS A 93 -3.09 11.95 23.05
CA LYS A 93 -4.09 11.31 23.90
C LYS A 93 -3.99 11.80 25.35
N ALA A 94 -2.78 11.88 25.92
CA ALA A 94 -2.55 12.36 27.27
C ALA A 94 -2.91 13.85 27.44
N LYS A 95 -2.50 14.71 26.49
CA LYS A 95 -2.81 16.15 26.49
C LYS A 95 -4.33 16.38 26.43
N LEU A 96 -5.02 15.70 25.53
CA LEU A 96 -6.47 15.79 25.38
C LEU A 96 -7.21 15.26 26.62
N ALA A 97 -6.72 14.19 27.23
CA ALA A 97 -7.27 13.68 28.48
C ALA A 97 -7.11 14.69 29.61
N SER A 98 -5.91 15.26 29.77
CA SER A 98 -5.63 16.30 30.77
C SER A 98 -6.55 17.51 30.60
N LEU A 99 -6.67 18.05 29.37
CA LEU A 99 -7.55 19.20 29.10
C LEU A 99 -9.02 18.89 29.38
N LYS A 100 -9.47 17.66 29.09
CA LYS A 100 -10.82 17.20 29.42
C LYS A 100 -11.04 17.18 30.93
N THR A 101 -10.10 16.61 31.68
CA THR A 101 -10.13 16.59 33.15
C THR A 101 -10.17 18.01 33.72
N THR A 102 -9.34 18.93 33.21
CA THR A 102 -9.35 20.33 33.64
C THR A 102 -10.69 21.01 33.41
N VAL A 103 -11.36 20.77 32.26
CA VAL A 103 -12.72 21.27 32.03
C VAL A 103 -13.68 20.73 33.08
N THR A 104 -13.72 19.41 33.28
CA THR A 104 -14.63 18.76 34.23
C THR A 104 -14.42 19.25 35.67
N GLN A 105 -13.17 19.33 36.12
CA GLN A 105 -12.85 19.85 37.46
C GLN A 105 -13.28 21.32 37.63
N THR A 106 -13.17 22.14 36.58
CA THR A 106 -13.58 23.54 36.63
C THR A 106 -15.10 23.68 36.67
N GLU A 107 -15.81 22.84 35.92
CA GLU A 107 -17.28 22.79 35.96
C GLU A 107 -17.78 22.35 37.34
N GLN A 108 -17.14 21.35 37.94
CA GLN A 108 -17.45 20.87 39.29
C GLN A 108 -17.16 21.94 40.35
N LYS A 109 -16.02 22.64 40.25
CA LYS A 109 -15.63 23.73 41.15
C LYS A 109 -16.70 24.83 41.23
N TYR A 110 -17.34 25.17 40.11
CA TYR A 110 -18.34 26.25 40.04
C TYR A 110 -19.80 25.77 40.08
N ALA A 111 -20.04 24.47 40.30
CA ALA A 111 -21.39 23.90 40.26
C ALA A 111 -22.33 24.48 41.34
N SER A 112 -21.83 24.62 42.58
CA SER A 112 -22.60 25.24 43.68
C SER A 112 -22.91 26.70 43.40
N LEU A 113 -21.90 27.48 42.98
CA LEU A 113 -22.05 28.89 42.62
C LEU A 113 -23.16 29.11 41.58
N PHE A 114 -23.21 28.28 40.54
CA PHE A 114 -24.26 28.38 39.52
C PHE A 114 -25.63 27.95 40.02
N THR A 115 -25.68 26.95 40.90
CA THR A 115 -26.92 26.47 41.53
C THR A 115 -27.52 27.56 42.40
N ASP A 116 -26.72 28.16 43.28
CA ASP A 116 -27.15 29.22 44.19
C ASP A 116 -27.61 30.46 43.41
N TYR A 117 -26.85 30.87 42.38
CA TYR A 117 -27.23 31.99 41.53
C TYR A 117 -28.55 31.75 40.78
N ALA A 118 -28.80 30.52 40.31
CA ALA A 118 -30.03 30.15 39.63
C ALA A 118 -31.22 30.11 40.61
N GLU A 119 -31.01 29.56 41.80
CA GLU A 119 -32.03 29.43 42.84
C GLU A 119 -32.48 30.81 43.35
N LEU A 120 -31.55 31.72 43.64
CA LEU A 120 -31.89 33.11 43.96
C LEU A 120 -32.70 33.78 42.83
N GLY A 121 -32.40 33.47 41.57
CA GLY A 121 -33.19 33.89 40.42
C GLY A 121 -34.64 33.41 40.48
N LYS A 122 -34.85 32.13 40.78
CA LYS A 122 -36.19 31.52 40.93
C LYS A 122 -36.94 32.11 42.12
N GLN A 123 -36.30 32.21 43.28
CA GLN A 123 -36.91 32.77 44.50
C GLN A 123 -37.34 34.22 44.30
N ALA A 124 -36.51 35.04 43.63
CA ALA A 124 -36.87 36.40 43.29
C ALA A 124 -38.07 36.47 42.32
N ALA A 125 -38.16 35.54 41.36
CA ALA A 125 -39.31 35.45 40.46
C ALA A 125 -40.59 35.04 41.21
N THR A 126 -40.51 34.08 42.13
CA THR A 126 -41.64 33.67 42.99
C THR A 126 -42.13 34.81 43.88
N ALA A 127 -41.23 35.56 44.53
CA ALA A 127 -41.61 36.71 45.35
C ALA A 127 -42.32 37.81 44.54
N ARG A 128 -41.90 38.06 43.28
CA ARG A 128 -42.60 38.97 42.36
C ARG A 128 -44.02 38.49 42.05
N LYS A 129 -44.21 37.19 41.80
CA LYS A 129 -45.54 36.60 41.57
C LYS A 129 -46.46 36.75 42.79
N GLN A 130 -45.89 36.68 44.00
CA GLN A 130 -46.60 36.89 45.26
C GLN A 130 -46.83 38.39 45.60
N LYS A 131 -46.49 39.31 44.69
CA LYS A 131 -46.55 40.78 44.90
C LYS A 131 -45.76 41.27 46.11
N ASN A 132 -44.76 40.51 46.58
CA ASN A 132 -43.88 40.91 47.67
C ASN A 132 -42.61 41.56 47.10
N THR A 133 -42.71 42.85 46.78
CA THR A 133 -41.65 43.65 46.13
C THR A 133 -40.39 43.73 46.97
N LYS A 134 -40.52 44.03 48.28
CA LYS A 134 -39.40 44.09 49.23
C LYS A 134 -38.59 42.79 49.24
N LYS A 135 -39.24 41.63 49.33
CA LYS A 135 -38.57 40.32 49.32
C LYS A 135 -37.88 40.07 47.97
N ALA A 136 -38.54 40.40 46.85
CA ALA A 136 -37.96 40.24 45.53
C ALA A 136 -36.68 41.09 45.32
N GLU A 137 -36.66 42.32 45.81
CA GLU A 137 -35.52 43.23 45.73
C GLU A 137 -34.33 42.75 46.57
N VAL A 138 -34.58 42.33 47.83
CA VAL A 138 -33.53 41.78 48.70
C VAL A 138 -32.88 40.54 48.08
N ILE A 139 -33.67 39.60 47.52
CA ILE A 139 -33.13 38.41 46.85
C ILE A 139 -32.36 38.82 45.57
N SER A 140 -32.86 39.81 44.82
CA SER A 140 -32.20 40.30 43.62
C SER A 140 -30.85 40.97 43.93
N LEU A 141 -30.73 41.71 45.03
CA LEU A 141 -29.46 42.28 45.50
C LEU A 141 -28.44 41.18 45.83
N LYS A 142 -28.86 40.12 46.56
CA LYS A 142 -28.00 38.96 46.84
C LYS A 142 -27.49 38.30 45.56
N ARG A 143 -28.39 38.07 44.60
CA ARG A 143 -28.03 37.52 43.28
C ARG A 143 -27.07 38.44 42.51
N ASN A 144 -27.34 39.75 42.50
CA ASN A 144 -26.53 40.73 41.77
C ASN A 144 -25.10 40.80 42.33
N LYS A 145 -24.91 40.64 43.64
CA LYS A 145 -23.58 40.54 44.26
C LYS A 145 -22.75 39.37 43.69
N MET A 146 -23.39 38.24 43.36
CA MET A 146 -22.73 37.05 42.79
C MET A 146 -22.49 37.16 41.27
N LYS A 147 -23.06 38.16 40.58
CA LYS A 147 -23.06 38.23 39.11
C LYS A 147 -21.67 38.34 38.51
N ALA A 148 -20.78 39.10 39.15
CA ALA A 148 -19.39 39.27 38.68
C ALA A 148 -18.64 37.93 38.73
N GLU A 149 -18.74 37.23 39.86
CA GLU A 149 -18.11 35.92 40.07
C GLU A 149 -18.66 34.87 39.10
N VAL A 150 -19.99 34.81 38.92
CA VAL A 150 -20.63 33.91 37.96
C VAL A 150 -20.18 34.19 36.53
N THR A 151 -20.01 35.47 36.16
CA THR A 151 -19.51 35.86 34.84
C THR A 151 -18.05 35.43 34.64
N ALA A 152 -17.21 35.63 35.66
CA ALA A 152 -15.83 35.19 35.65
C ALA A 152 -15.72 33.65 35.51
N ALA A 153 -16.47 32.90 36.32
CA ALA A 153 -16.51 31.44 36.27
C ALA A 153 -16.97 30.91 34.89
N ARG A 154 -18.01 31.51 34.30
CA ARG A 154 -18.48 31.16 32.94
C ARG A 154 -17.39 31.42 31.89
N THR A 155 -16.67 32.52 32.03
CA THR A 155 -15.57 32.89 31.12
C THR A 155 -14.44 31.89 31.21
N GLU A 156 -14.04 31.50 32.42
CA GLU A 156 -12.99 30.50 32.65
C GLU A 156 -13.37 29.13 32.03
N ILE A 157 -14.59 28.64 32.28
CA ILE A 157 -15.07 27.39 31.67
C ILE A 157 -15.05 27.50 30.14
N LYS A 158 -15.50 28.63 29.58
CA LYS A 158 -15.50 28.87 28.13
C LYS A 158 -14.07 28.82 27.56
N GLN A 159 -13.11 29.47 28.20
CA GLN A 159 -11.70 29.46 27.78
C GLN A 159 -11.12 28.04 27.80
N LYS A 160 -11.36 27.27 28.87
CA LYS A 160 -10.88 25.88 28.98
C LYS A 160 -11.52 24.95 27.93
N LYS A 161 -12.82 25.11 27.64
CA LYS A 161 -13.50 24.41 26.56
C LYS A 161 -12.95 24.78 25.17
N ALA A 162 -12.64 26.06 24.95
CA ALA A 162 -12.02 26.52 23.72
C ALA A 162 -10.63 25.90 23.53
N ALA A 163 -9.79 25.88 24.58
CA ALA A 163 -8.47 25.24 24.55
C ALA A 163 -8.56 23.73 24.22
N LEU A 164 -9.49 23.00 24.85
CA LEU A 164 -9.74 21.58 24.51
C LEU A 164 -10.18 21.40 23.05
N THR A 165 -11.06 22.27 22.56
CA THR A 165 -11.56 22.21 21.18
C THR A 165 -10.45 22.49 20.17
N GLN A 166 -9.63 23.49 20.44
CA GLN A 166 -8.48 23.84 19.61
C GLN A 166 -7.45 22.71 19.58
N ALA A 167 -7.09 22.16 20.75
CA ALA A 167 -6.18 21.02 20.82
C ALA A 167 -6.70 19.80 20.04
N ARG A 168 -8.01 19.53 20.06
CA ARG A 168 -8.62 18.46 19.25
C ARG A 168 -8.47 18.71 17.76
N LYS A 169 -8.71 19.95 17.30
CA LYS A 169 -8.56 20.33 15.88
C LYS A 169 -7.12 20.17 15.40
N GLU A 170 -6.16 20.67 16.16
CA GLU A 170 -4.73 20.54 15.86
C GLU A 170 -4.28 19.09 15.80
N THR A 171 -4.70 18.29 16.79
CA THR A 171 -4.42 16.85 16.83
C THR A 171 -5.00 16.15 15.59
N ALA A 172 -6.25 16.46 15.23
CA ALA A 172 -6.90 15.88 14.05
C ALA A 172 -6.18 16.27 12.75
N ALA A 173 -5.75 17.52 12.61
CA ALA A 173 -4.99 18.01 11.46
C ALA A 173 -3.64 17.29 11.33
N ARG A 174 -2.89 17.13 12.43
CA ARG A 174 -1.64 16.35 12.42
C ARG A 174 -1.87 14.89 12.05
N LYS A 175 -2.85 14.23 12.67
CA LYS A 175 -3.23 12.84 12.31
C LYS A 175 -3.57 12.70 10.82
N LYS A 176 -4.30 13.67 10.27
CA LYS A 176 -4.64 13.70 8.83
C LYS A 176 -3.39 13.81 7.98
N ASN A 177 -2.49 14.74 8.28
CA ASN A 177 -1.24 14.93 7.54
C ASN A 177 -0.38 13.66 7.48
N VAL A 178 -0.21 12.96 8.61
CA VAL A 178 0.54 11.70 8.64
C VAL A 178 -0.15 10.61 7.82
N LYS A 179 -1.48 10.48 7.93
CA LYS A 179 -2.26 9.49 7.15
C LYS A 179 -2.18 9.75 5.65
N GLU A 180 -2.22 11.01 5.22
CA GLU A 180 -2.06 11.39 3.82
C GLU A 180 -0.65 11.05 3.32
N ALA A 181 0.38 11.27 4.13
CA ALA A 181 1.74 10.84 3.82
C ALA A 181 1.85 9.32 3.59
N LEU A 182 1.09 8.52 4.34
CA LEU A 182 1.07 7.05 4.21
C LEU A 182 0.18 6.51 3.08
N ALA A 183 -0.72 7.32 2.51
CA ALA A 183 -1.68 6.87 1.51
C ALA A 183 -1.03 6.14 0.30
N PRO A 184 0.13 6.58 -0.24
CA PRO A 184 0.78 5.92 -1.37
C PRO A 184 1.23 4.48 -1.10
N VAL A 185 1.43 4.07 0.16
CA VAL A 185 1.84 2.70 0.52
C VAL A 185 0.89 1.66 -0.07
N GLN A 186 -0.42 1.94 -0.09
CA GLN A 186 -1.41 0.99 -0.62
C GLN A 186 -1.29 0.82 -2.14
N THR A 187 -0.97 1.89 -2.86
CA THR A 187 -0.71 1.83 -4.30
C THR A 187 0.51 0.98 -4.60
N VAL A 188 1.61 1.17 -3.86
CA VAL A 188 2.83 0.39 -4.03
C VAL A 188 2.61 -1.09 -3.68
N LYS A 189 1.84 -1.40 -2.63
CA LYS A 189 1.44 -2.78 -2.31
C LYS A 189 0.64 -3.46 -3.43
N LYS A 190 -0.21 -2.71 -4.16
CA LYS A 190 -0.91 -3.24 -5.34
C LYS A 190 0.08 -3.57 -6.47
N GLN A 191 1.09 -2.74 -6.70
CA GLN A 191 2.15 -3.01 -7.68
C GLN A 191 2.94 -4.29 -7.32
N ILE A 192 3.32 -4.44 -6.04
CA ILE A 192 3.96 -5.69 -5.54
C ILE A 192 3.05 -6.90 -5.78
N THR A 193 1.76 -6.77 -5.54
CA THR A 193 0.79 -7.86 -5.77
C THR A 193 0.69 -8.24 -7.24
N ALA A 194 0.67 -7.25 -8.13
CA ALA A 194 0.66 -7.48 -9.57
C ALA A 194 1.95 -8.20 -10.02
N GLU A 195 3.12 -7.73 -9.57
CA GLU A 195 4.40 -8.33 -9.92
C GLU A 195 4.55 -9.77 -9.39
N ASN A 196 4.03 -10.06 -8.19
CA ASN A 196 3.98 -11.42 -7.66
C ASN A 196 3.14 -12.38 -8.54
N LYS A 197 2.05 -11.88 -9.14
CA LYS A 197 1.26 -12.69 -10.11
C LYS A 197 2.08 -12.98 -11.36
N THR A 198 2.83 -11.99 -11.86
CA THR A 198 3.76 -12.17 -12.99
C THR A 198 4.82 -13.23 -12.67
N ILE A 199 5.45 -13.17 -11.50
CA ILE A 199 6.40 -14.19 -11.03
C ILE A 199 5.77 -15.57 -10.98
N SER A 200 4.53 -15.69 -10.48
CA SER A 200 3.80 -16.97 -10.43
C SER A 200 3.63 -17.58 -11.83
N THR A 201 3.28 -16.76 -12.83
CA THR A 201 3.19 -17.20 -14.23
C THR A 201 4.54 -17.68 -14.76
N TYR A 202 5.62 -16.95 -14.52
CA TYR A 202 6.96 -17.37 -14.94
C TYR A 202 7.42 -18.66 -14.25
N LYS A 203 7.13 -18.83 -12.95
CA LYS A 203 7.44 -20.07 -12.22
C LYS A 203 6.72 -21.28 -12.81
N LYS A 204 5.45 -21.14 -13.21
CA LYS A 204 4.69 -22.21 -13.90
C LYS A 204 5.33 -22.57 -15.24
N SER A 205 5.64 -21.56 -16.06
CA SER A 205 6.29 -21.77 -17.36
C SER A 205 7.67 -22.42 -17.22
N ARG A 206 8.49 -21.95 -16.28
CA ARG A 206 9.80 -22.55 -15.93
C ARG A 206 9.66 -24.01 -15.50
N SER A 207 8.69 -24.31 -14.63
CA SER A 207 8.43 -25.68 -14.16
C SER A 207 8.06 -26.62 -15.32
N SER A 208 7.21 -26.15 -16.24
CA SER A 208 6.88 -26.89 -17.47
C SER A 208 8.12 -27.15 -18.33
N ALA A 209 8.92 -26.11 -18.62
CA ALA A 209 10.15 -26.25 -19.40
C ALA A 209 11.16 -27.19 -18.75
N ARG A 210 11.31 -27.15 -17.42
CA ARG A 210 12.19 -28.05 -16.67
C ARG A 210 11.73 -29.52 -16.77
N LYS A 211 10.42 -29.78 -16.77
CA LYS A 211 9.89 -31.14 -17.02
C LYS A 211 10.21 -31.62 -18.43
N SER A 212 10.01 -30.77 -19.45
CA SER A 212 10.32 -31.09 -20.84
C SER A 212 11.83 -31.32 -21.05
N TYR A 213 12.68 -30.53 -20.41
CA TYR A 213 14.12 -30.74 -20.37
C TYR A 213 14.47 -32.15 -19.88
N HIS A 214 13.97 -32.55 -18.70
CA HIS A 214 14.23 -33.89 -18.18
C HIS A 214 13.69 -35.01 -19.07
N ALA A 215 12.55 -34.79 -19.74
CA ALA A 215 12.01 -35.76 -20.70
C ALA A 215 12.90 -35.90 -21.95
N ALA A 216 13.45 -34.80 -22.46
CA ALA A 216 14.38 -34.82 -23.59
C ALA A 216 15.70 -35.52 -23.24
N VAL A 217 16.26 -35.22 -22.05
CA VAL A 217 17.46 -35.89 -21.53
C VAL A 217 17.27 -37.41 -21.45
N LYS A 218 16.12 -37.88 -20.91
CA LYS A 218 15.80 -39.33 -20.86
C LYS A 218 15.72 -40.01 -22.22
N LYS A 219 15.41 -39.24 -23.27
CA LYS A 219 15.33 -39.73 -24.65
C LYS A 219 16.66 -39.63 -25.42
N GLY A 220 17.71 -39.05 -24.81
CA GLY A 220 18.97 -38.76 -25.50
C GLY A 220 18.89 -37.60 -26.51
N ASP A 221 17.82 -36.80 -26.48
CA ASP A 221 17.61 -35.68 -27.40
C ASP A 221 18.29 -34.42 -26.86
N ALA A 222 19.59 -34.29 -27.14
CA ALA A 222 20.42 -33.18 -26.67
C ALA A 222 19.96 -31.82 -27.21
N ILE A 223 19.46 -31.77 -28.45
CA ILE A 223 19.01 -30.51 -29.09
C ILE A 223 17.77 -29.97 -28.37
N SER A 224 16.75 -30.81 -28.15
CA SER A 224 15.56 -30.41 -27.40
C SER A 224 15.89 -30.10 -25.94
N ALA A 225 16.80 -30.85 -25.31
CA ALA A 225 17.24 -30.58 -23.96
C ALA A 225 17.90 -29.20 -23.84
N ALA A 226 18.83 -28.85 -24.72
CA ALA A 226 19.46 -27.53 -24.76
C ALA A 226 18.43 -26.40 -24.94
N ALA A 227 17.44 -26.61 -25.84
CA ALA A 227 16.37 -25.65 -26.06
C ALA A 227 15.50 -25.43 -24.81
N TYR A 228 15.04 -26.49 -24.15
CA TYR A 228 14.23 -26.37 -22.94
C TYR A 228 14.99 -25.78 -21.76
N LEU A 229 16.29 -26.10 -21.62
CA LEU A 229 17.12 -25.53 -20.57
C LEU A 229 17.33 -24.02 -20.79
N THR A 230 17.50 -23.59 -22.04
CA THR A 230 17.53 -22.16 -22.40
C THR A 230 16.22 -21.46 -22.01
N VAL A 231 15.06 -22.10 -22.21
CA VAL A 231 13.78 -21.56 -21.74
C VAL A 231 13.75 -21.44 -20.21
N VAL A 232 14.27 -22.42 -19.46
CA VAL A 232 14.38 -22.35 -17.99
C VAL A 232 15.22 -21.14 -17.57
N TYR A 233 16.40 -20.97 -18.17
CA TYR A 233 17.31 -19.84 -17.91
C TYR A 233 16.62 -18.50 -18.16
N ASN A 234 15.99 -18.34 -19.32
CA ASN A 234 15.26 -17.11 -19.67
C ASN A 234 14.11 -16.80 -18.69
N LYS A 235 13.40 -17.82 -18.20
CA LYS A 235 12.34 -17.61 -17.19
C LYS A 235 12.89 -17.28 -15.81
N LEU A 236 14.06 -17.80 -15.44
CA LEU A 236 14.76 -17.35 -14.23
C LEU A 236 15.18 -15.88 -14.35
N GLY A 237 15.73 -15.47 -15.50
CA GLY A 237 16.07 -14.06 -15.76
C GLY A 237 14.86 -13.13 -15.61
N ALA A 238 13.70 -13.54 -16.13
CA ALA A 238 12.46 -12.79 -15.95
C ALA A 238 11.97 -12.75 -14.48
N ILE A 239 12.11 -13.85 -13.73
CA ILE A 239 11.80 -13.88 -12.29
C ILE A 239 12.70 -12.93 -11.51
N HIS A 240 14.01 -12.95 -11.78
CA HIS A 240 14.99 -12.08 -11.16
C HIS A 240 14.67 -10.61 -11.42
N ALA A 241 14.41 -10.23 -12.67
CA ALA A 241 14.02 -8.85 -13.01
C ALA A 241 12.74 -8.40 -12.28
N SER A 242 11.75 -9.28 -12.16
CA SER A 242 10.54 -9.01 -11.36
C SER A 242 10.82 -8.88 -9.86
N GLN A 243 11.74 -9.66 -9.30
CA GLN A 243 12.13 -9.54 -7.89
C GLN A 243 12.84 -8.21 -7.61
N GLN A 244 13.73 -7.76 -8.50
CA GLN A 244 14.38 -6.47 -8.36
C GLN A 244 13.37 -5.31 -8.36
N LYS A 245 12.32 -5.38 -9.18
CA LYS A 245 11.20 -4.41 -9.11
C LYS A 245 10.51 -4.44 -7.76
N ILE A 246 10.20 -5.63 -7.22
CA ILE A 246 9.59 -5.76 -5.90
C ILE A 246 10.50 -5.16 -4.82
N TYR A 247 11.80 -5.40 -4.88
CA TYR A 247 12.75 -4.80 -3.96
C TYR A 247 12.72 -3.26 -4.03
N GLY A 248 12.73 -2.70 -5.24
CA GLY A 248 12.57 -1.25 -5.46
C GLY A 248 11.25 -0.70 -4.89
N TYR A 249 10.14 -1.42 -5.04
CA TYR A 249 8.87 -1.06 -4.42
C TYR A 249 8.93 -1.09 -2.88
N GLU A 250 9.62 -2.07 -2.29
CA GLU A 250 9.82 -2.11 -0.84
C GLU A 250 10.69 -0.93 -0.35
N GLN A 251 11.71 -0.52 -1.11
CA GLN A 251 12.49 0.69 -0.80
C GLN A 251 11.63 1.96 -0.89
N GLN A 252 10.75 2.06 -1.88
CA GLN A 252 9.80 3.18 -1.97
C GLN A 252 8.87 3.22 -0.75
N ILE A 253 8.37 2.07 -0.29
CA ILE A 253 7.59 1.98 0.96
C ILE A 253 8.44 2.46 2.15
N THR A 254 9.71 2.07 2.24
CA THR A 254 10.62 2.54 3.29
C THR A 254 10.72 4.07 3.32
N THR A 255 10.86 4.71 2.15
CA THR A 255 10.93 6.17 2.02
C THR A 255 9.62 6.84 2.41
N ILE A 256 8.48 6.32 1.96
CA ILE A 256 7.15 6.82 2.32
C ILE A 256 6.95 6.76 3.85
N ILE A 257 7.32 5.64 4.47
CA ILE A 257 7.22 5.48 5.93
C ILE A 257 8.14 6.49 6.64
N LYS A 258 9.38 6.70 6.20
CA LYS A 258 10.28 7.72 6.77
C LYS A 258 9.66 9.13 6.69
N ALA A 259 9.08 9.48 5.55
CA ALA A 259 8.42 10.78 5.37
C ALA A 259 7.16 10.94 6.23
N ALA A 260 6.45 9.86 6.55
CA ALA A 260 5.34 9.89 7.50
C ALA A 260 5.83 9.99 8.95
N GLU A 261 6.91 9.29 9.30
CA GLU A 261 7.53 9.35 10.62
C GLU A 261 8.00 10.77 10.98
N SER A 262 8.53 11.53 10.01
CA SER A 262 8.96 12.92 10.23
C SER A 262 7.81 13.92 10.44
N ARG A 263 6.55 13.46 10.30
CA ARG A 263 5.32 14.29 10.45
C ARG A 263 4.54 13.96 11.71
N LEU A 264 5.01 13.00 12.50
CA LEU A 264 4.44 12.64 13.81
C LEU A 264 4.74 13.71 14.85
#